data_AF-W7UXM7-F1
#
_entry.id   AF-W7UXM7-F1
#
_cell.length_a   1.000
_cell.length_b   1.000
_cell.length_c   1.000
_cell.angle_alpha   90.00
_cell.angle_beta   90.00
_cell.angle_gamma   90.00
#
_symmetry.space_group_name_H-M   'P 1'
#
loop_
_entity.id
_entity.type
_entity.pdbx_description
1 polymer ?
#
loop_
_entity_poly.entity_id
_entity_poly.type
_entity_poly.pdbx_seq_one_letter_code
_entity_poly.pdbx_strand_id
1 'polypeptide(L)'
;MRCEIIKDLLPLYCDDVLSEVSKEEVKKHLTECDDCKNAYEEMKKGDIKIDKAQKDIEPMKKVKKKIRFTKVFFAALVSAFILLTIAYELLCANPMLPSSKNVSYESSISYTFDIYRYFDDVEVKSKEISVPKDYDFKIDTFNNAVYMNGEILLDENGDKVPATGELFPAGNIRFYIYVDTKLTCVKRIISQDIKDKKVFATVELRPCLPFRQDVSNLSEEHGFVLMEPLFAAEGSTLTIRCRDKDIIIDLYKLAQENK
;
A
#
# COMPACT_ATOMS: atom_id res chain seq x y z
N MET A 1 77.33 -50.33 -18.56
CA MET A 1 75.92 -49.90 -18.66
C MET A 1 75.73 -49.00 -19.89
N ARG A 2 74.54 -48.92 -20.49
CA ARG A 2 74.27 -48.00 -21.62
C ARG A 2 74.03 -46.57 -21.10
N CYS A 3 74.61 -45.56 -21.76
CA CYS A 3 74.49 -44.16 -21.34
C CYS A 3 73.04 -43.66 -21.24
N GLU A 4 72.13 -44.18 -22.08
CA GLU A 4 70.68 -43.89 -22.04
C GLU A 4 70.09 -44.25 -20.66
N ILE A 5 70.40 -45.45 -20.18
CA ILE A 5 69.92 -45.94 -18.88
C ILE A 5 70.51 -45.10 -17.75
N ILE A 6 71.78 -44.70 -17.88
CA ILE A 6 72.43 -43.86 -16.87
C ILE A 6 71.76 -42.49 -16.80
N LYS A 7 71.48 -41.86 -17.94
CA LYS A 7 70.80 -40.56 -18.02
C LYS A 7 69.39 -40.60 -17.41
N ASP A 8 68.65 -41.69 -17.60
CA ASP A 8 67.35 -41.90 -16.96
C ASP A 8 67.45 -42.05 -15.44
N LEU A 9 68.56 -42.62 -14.96
CA LEU A 9 68.82 -42.83 -13.54
C LEU A 9 69.47 -41.61 -12.85
N LEU A 10 70.04 -40.64 -13.60
CA LEU A 10 70.73 -39.48 -13.03
C LEU A 10 69.87 -38.64 -12.07
N PRO A 11 68.60 -38.32 -12.36
CA PRO A 11 67.78 -37.56 -11.42
C PRO A 11 67.60 -38.29 -10.09
N LEU A 12 67.34 -39.60 -10.15
CA LEU A 12 67.17 -40.46 -8.97
C LEU A 12 68.50 -40.65 -8.21
N TYR A 13 69.62 -40.64 -8.92
CA TYR A 13 70.96 -40.66 -8.33
C TYR A 13 71.31 -39.34 -7.63
N CYS A 14 70.92 -38.19 -8.20
CA CYS A 14 71.04 -36.88 -7.56
C CYS A 14 70.20 -36.77 -6.27
N ASP A 15 69.01 -37.38 -6.27
CA ASP A 15 68.10 -37.42 -5.12
C ASP A 15 68.45 -38.51 -4.09
N ASP A 16 69.52 -39.30 -4.34
CA ASP A 16 70.02 -40.39 -3.48
C ASP A 16 69.01 -41.53 -3.20
N VAL A 17 67.99 -41.70 -4.05
CA VAL A 17 66.88 -42.67 -3.86
C VAL A 17 67.08 -44.01 -4.56
N LEU A 18 68.20 -44.20 -5.27
CA LEU A 18 68.54 -45.48 -5.90
C LEU A 18 68.93 -46.55 -4.87
N SER A 19 68.77 -47.83 -5.22
CA SER A 19 69.32 -48.92 -4.41
C SER A 19 70.85 -48.90 -4.44
N GLU A 20 71.51 -49.46 -3.41
CA GLU A 20 72.98 -49.48 -3.33
C GLU A 20 73.64 -50.14 -4.55
N VAL A 21 73.06 -51.23 -5.06
CA VAL A 21 73.53 -51.92 -6.28
C VAL A 21 73.46 -51.00 -7.50
N SER A 22 72.37 -50.22 -7.62
CA SER A 22 72.19 -49.27 -8.72
C SER A 22 73.10 -48.05 -8.58
N LYS A 23 73.35 -47.58 -7.35
CA LYS A 23 74.28 -46.47 -7.07
C LYS A 23 75.71 -46.82 -7.48
N GLU A 24 76.18 -48.03 -7.16
CA GLU A 24 77.53 -48.47 -7.54
C GLU A 24 77.71 -48.54 -9.08
N GLU A 25 76.72 -49.07 -9.79
CA GLU A 25 76.73 -49.13 -11.26
C GLU A 25 76.74 -47.74 -11.91
N VAL A 26 75.91 -46.82 -11.42
CA VAL A 26 75.90 -45.42 -11.91
C VAL A 26 77.24 -44.74 -11.60
N LYS A 27 77.76 -44.89 -10.38
CA LYS A 27 79.04 -44.30 -9.96
C LYS A 27 80.20 -44.80 -10.82
N LYS A 28 80.27 -46.10 -11.09
CA LYS A 28 81.29 -46.70 -11.97
C LYS A 28 81.20 -46.12 -13.38
N HIS A 29 79.99 -46.00 -13.93
CA HIS A 29 79.83 -45.43 -15.27
C HIS A 29 80.23 -43.94 -15.34
N LEU A 30 79.94 -43.16 -14.29
CA LEU A 30 80.37 -41.75 -14.20
C LEU A 30 81.89 -41.58 -14.15
N THR A 31 82.63 -42.62 -13.74
CA THR A 31 84.11 -42.60 -13.81
C THR A 31 84.67 -42.96 -15.19
N GLU A 32 83.89 -43.68 -16.00
CA GLU A 32 84.33 -44.21 -17.30
C GLU A 32 83.77 -43.40 -18.49
N CYS A 33 82.77 -42.53 -18.28
CA CYS A 33 82.09 -41.78 -19.33
C CYS A 33 81.98 -40.28 -19.01
N ASP A 34 82.75 -39.46 -19.74
CA ASP A 34 82.75 -38.00 -19.58
C ASP A 34 81.40 -37.35 -19.93
N ASP A 35 80.66 -37.88 -20.91
CA ASP A 35 79.34 -37.36 -21.30
C ASP A 35 78.32 -37.47 -20.16
N CYS A 36 78.29 -38.63 -19.48
CA CYS A 36 77.38 -38.85 -18.35
C CYS A 36 77.82 -38.05 -17.12
N LYS A 37 79.13 -37.87 -16.92
CA LYS A 37 79.69 -37.04 -15.86
C LYS A 37 79.31 -35.57 -16.03
N ASN A 38 79.39 -35.03 -17.25
CA ASN A 38 78.99 -33.66 -17.54
C ASN A 38 77.49 -33.45 -17.29
N ALA A 39 76.64 -34.37 -17.74
CA ALA A 39 75.19 -34.32 -17.49
C ALA A 39 74.86 -34.33 -15.99
N TYR A 40 75.56 -35.15 -15.20
CA TYR A 40 75.42 -35.17 -13.74
C TYR A 40 75.82 -33.84 -13.10
N GLU A 41 76.95 -33.25 -13.51
CA GLU A 41 77.41 -31.96 -13.00
C GLU A 41 76.47 -30.80 -13.38
N GLU A 42 75.87 -30.82 -14.58
CA GLU A 42 74.85 -29.85 -14.98
C GLU A 42 73.59 -29.95 -14.11
N MET A 43 73.11 -31.16 -13.84
CA MET A 43 71.97 -31.39 -12.94
C MET A 43 72.28 -30.95 -11.51
N LYS A 44 73.48 -31.25 -11.01
CA LYS A 44 73.93 -30.88 -9.65
C LYS A 44 74.12 -29.37 -9.47
N LYS A 45 74.48 -28.64 -10.54
CA LYS A 45 74.63 -27.17 -10.51
C LYS A 45 73.31 -26.40 -10.41
N GLY A 46 72.16 -27.06 -10.52
CA GLY A 46 70.90 -26.56 -9.96
C GLY A 46 70.39 -25.24 -10.53
N ASP A 47 70.55 -25.00 -11.83
CA ASP A 47 70.01 -23.80 -12.49
C ASP A 47 68.78 -24.15 -13.36
N ILE A 48 67.79 -24.83 -12.76
CA ILE A 48 66.42 -24.71 -13.27
C ILE A 48 65.98 -23.31 -12.87
N LYS A 49 66.22 -22.32 -13.74
CA LYS A 49 65.55 -21.03 -13.69
C LYS A 49 64.06 -21.27 -13.92
N ILE A 50 63.35 -21.65 -12.87
CA ILE A 50 61.91 -21.44 -12.79
C ILE A 50 61.79 -19.93 -12.72
N ASP A 51 61.57 -19.32 -13.88
CA ASP A 51 61.08 -17.96 -13.96
C ASP A 51 59.88 -17.93 -13.01
N LYS A 52 60.03 -17.23 -11.89
CA LYS A 52 58.92 -16.94 -11.02
C LYS A 52 58.01 -16.07 -11.86
N ALA A 53 57.11 -16.71 -12.61
CA ALA A 53 55.96 -16.09 -13.22
C ALA A 53 55.45 -15.14 -12.15
N GLN A 54 55.65 -13.85 -12.41
CA GLN A 54 55.26 -12.81 -11.49
C GLN A 54 53.83 -13.15 -11.11
N LYS A 55 53.61 -13.27 -9.81
CA LYS A 55 52.29 -13.36 -9.21
C LYS A 55 51.48 -12.18 -9.74
N ASP A 56 50.84 -12.37 -10.89
CA ASP A 56 49.95 -11.44 -11.55
C ASP A 56 48.63 -11.43 -10.76
N ILE A 57 48.73 -10.93 -9.52
CA ILE A 57 47.60 -10.78 -8.59
C ILE A 57 46.87 -9.45 -8.89
N GLU A 58 47.42 -8.60 -9.76
CA GLU A 58 46.78 -7.36 -10.20
C GLU A 58 45.43 -7.56 -10.89
N PRO A 59 45.26 -8.47 -11.88
CA PRO A 59 43.95 -8.74 -12.48
C PRO A 59 42.92 -9.24 -11.46
N MET A 60 43.31 -10.11 -10.51
CA MET A 60 42.40 -10.61 -9.47
C MET A 60 41.93 -9.53 -8.49
N LYS A 61 42.77 -8.55 -8.13
CA LYS A 61 42.38 -7.43 -7.26
C LYS A 61 41.35 -6.51 -7.93
N LYS A 62 41.52 -6.22 -9.23
CA LYS A 62 40.57 -5.41 -10.02
C LYS A 62 39.22 -6.11 -10.16
N VAL A 63 39.21 -7.43 -10.40
CA VAL A 63 37.98 -8.24 -10.47
C VAL A 63 37.25 -8.28 -9.13
N LYS A 64 37.94 -8.53 -8.02
CA LYS A 64 37.32 -8.53 -6.67
C LYS A 64 36.73 -7.16 -6.30
N LYS A 65 37.40 -6.06 -6.65
CA LYS A 65 36.89 -4.69 -6.45
C LYS A 65 35.63 -4.47 -7.29
N LYS A 66 35.65 -4.82 -8.59
CA LYS A 66 34.48 -4.70 -9.48
C LYS A 66 33.28 -5.51 -8.97
N ILE A 67 33.48 -6.77 -8.57
CA ILE A 67 32.43 -7.61 -7.99
C ILE A 67 31.89 -7.02 -6.68
N ARG A 68 32.76 -6.49 -5.80
CA ARG A 68 32.32 -5.83 -4.56
C ARG A 68 31.50 -4.57 -4.85
N PHE A 69 31.94 -3.75 -5.79
CA PHE A 69 31.18 -2.57 -6.24
C PHE A 69 29.83 -2.96 -6.85
N THR A 70 29.78 -3.97 -7.71
CA THR A 70 28.52 -4.47 -8.28
C THR A 70 27.58 -5.00 -7.20
N LYS A 71 28.09 -5.75 -6.21
CA LYS A 71 27.28 -6.24 -5.09
C LYS A 71 26.74 -5.10 -4.22
N VAL A 72 27.57 -4.11 -3.89
CA VAL A 72 27.15 -2.94 -3.10
C VAL A 72 26.14 -2.10 -3.88
N PHE A 73 26.38 -1.87 -5.17
CA PHE A 73 25.46 -1.14 -6.03
C PHE A 73 24.12 -1.86 -6.17
N PHE A 74 24.14 -3.19 -6.36
CA PHE A 74 22.92 -3.99 -6.45
C PHE A 74 22.17 -3.99 -5.11
N ALA A 75 22.87 -4.11 -3.98
CA ALA A 75 22.26 -3.99 -2.65
C ALA A 75 21.65 -2.60 -2.42
N ALA A 76 22.32 -1.53 -2.87
CA ALA A 76 21.79 -0.18 -2.79
C ALA A 76 20.55 0.00 -3.68
N LEU A 77 20.53 -0.57 -4.88
CA LEU A 77 19.39 -0.52 -5.80
C LEU A 77 18.19 -1.28 -5.22
N VAL A 78 18.40 -2.47 -4.67
CA VAL A 78 17.35 -3.24 -3.99
C VAL A 78 16.82 -2.48 -2.77
N SER A 79 17.70 -1.89 -1.96
CA SER A 79 17.31 -1.06 -0.82
C SER A 79 16.48 0.16 -1.24
N ALA A 80 16.92 0.87 -2.27
CA ALA A 80 16.18 2.00 -2.82
C ALA A 80 14.80 1.59 -3.33
N PHE A 81 14.70 0.44 -4.00
CA PHE A 81 13.43 -0.09 -4.48
C PHE A 81 12.47 -0.40 -3.31
N ILE A 82 12.96 -1.03 -2.24
CA ILE A 82 12.17 -1.30 -1.02
C ILE A 82 11.71 0.00 -0.35
N LEU A 83 12.57 1.01 -0.27
CA LEU A 83 12.20 2.30 0.30
C LEU A 83 11.13 3.02 -0.53
N LEU A 84 11.23 2.94 -1.86
CA LEU A 84 10.24 3.51 -2.77
C LEU A 84 8.89 2.81 -2.66
N THR A 85 8.85 1.48 -2.51
CA THR A 85 7.58 0.76 -2.32
C THR A 85 6.93 1.10 -0.99
N ILE A 86 7.70 1.18 0.11
CA ILE A 86 7.19 1.61 1.41
C ILE A 86 6.66 3.05 1.35
N ALA A 87 7.39 3.96 0.71
CA ALA A 87 6.96 5.34 0.55
C ALA A 87 5.66 5.43 -0.27
N TYR A 88 5.54 4.65 -1.34
CA TYR A 88 4.32 4.59 -2.15
C TYR A 88 3.12 4.08 -1.35
N GLU A 89 3.30 3.04 -0.53
CA GLU A 89 2.22 2.53 0.34
C GLU A 89 1.76 3.57 1.36
N LEU A 90 2.69 4.22 2.05
CA LEU A 90 2.38 5.17 3.12
C LEU A 90 1.86 6.53 2.63
N LEU A 91 2.22 6.95 1.42
CA LEU A 91 1.90 8.29 0.92
C LEU A 91 0.86 8.30 -0.19
N CYS A 92 0.66 7.18 -0.90
CA CYS A 92 -0.21 7.11 -2.07
C CYS A 92 -1.29 6.03 -1.92
N ALA A 93 -0.92 4.76 -1.77
CA ALA A 93 -1.88 3.66 -1.86
C ALA A 93 -2.76 3.58 -0.60
N ASN A 94 -2.14 3.54 0.58
CA ASN A 94 -2.80 3.37 1.88
C ASN A 94 -2.32 4.42 2.90
N PRO A 95 -2.57 5.71 2.67
CA PRO A 95 -2.14 6.74 3.61
C PRO A 95 -2.83 6.59 4.95
N MET A 96 -2.14 7.03 6.01
CA MET A 96 -2.67 6.97 7.37
C MET A 96 -3.82 7.97 7.56
N LEU A 97 -4.72 7.65 8.49
CA LEU A 97 -5.72 8.59 8.98
C LEU A 97 -5.05 9.78 9.69
N PRO A 98 -5.64 10.99 9.62
CA PRO A 98 -5.20 12.14 10.39
C PRO A 98 -5.49 11.93 11.88
N SER A 99 -4.81 12.72 12.72
CA SER A 99 -5.20 12.85 14.14
C SER A 99 -6.49 13.65 14.24
N SER A 100 -7.34 13.32 15.21
CA SER A 100 -8.62 13.98 15.43
C SER A 100 -8.48 15.49 15.65
N LYS A 101 -7.35 15.94 16.21
CA LYS A 101 -7.05 17.37 16.42
C LYS A 101 -6.84 18.15 15.11
N ASN A 102 -6.54 17.44 14.01
CA ASN A 102 -6.35 18.01 12.69
C ASN A 102 -7.63 17.90 11.84
N VAL A 103 -8.74 17.41 12.41
CA VAL A 103 -10.01 17.28 11.73
C VAL A 103 -11.00 18.22 12.38
N SER A 104 -11.62 19.07 11.57
CA SER A 104 -12.74 19.91 11.97
C SER A 104 -13.92 19.65 11.05
N TYR A 105 -15.12 20.00 11.48
CA TYR A 105 -16.29 19.95 10.62
C TYR A 105 -17.26 21.08 10.95
N GLU A 106 -17.99 21.50 9.94
CA GLU A 106 -19.16 22.36 10.05
C GLU A 106 -20.36 21.61 9.47
N SER A 107 -21.55 21.87 10.00
CA SER A 107 -22.78 21.27 9.49
C SER A 107 -23.82 22.34 9.20
N SER A 108 -24.51 22.22 8.08
CA SER A 108 -25.69 23.02 7.76
C SER A 108 -26.85 22.11 7.38
N ILE A 109 -28.06 22.51 7.72
CA ILE A 109 -29.27 21.76 7.36
C ILE A 109 -29.96 22.50 6.22
N SER A 110 -30.26 21.74 5.16
CA SER A 110 -31.07 22.21 4.05
C SER A 110 -32.42 21.51 4.12
N TYR A 111 -33.44 22.24 4.53
CA TYR A 111 -34.84 21.83 4.38
C TYR A 111 -35.28 22.15 2.96
N THR A 112 -35.81 21.16 2.23
CA THR A 112 -36.23 21.37 0.84
C THR A 112 -37.74 21.19 0.67
N PHE A 113 -38.34 20.22 1.36
CA PHE A 113 -39.77 19.95 1.42
C PHE A 113 -40.03 19.05 2.64
N ASP A 114 -41.28 18.76 2.98
CA ASP A 114 -41.62 17.63 3.86
C ASP A 114 -42.09 16.45 3.00
N ILE A 115 -42.03 15.24 3.53
CA ILE A 115 -42.60 14.04 2.88
C ILE A 115 -43.70 13.51 3.76
N TYR A 116 -44.91 13.44 3.22
CA TYR A 116 -45.99 12.67 3.82
C TYR A 116 -45.93 11.24 3.30
N ARG A 117 -45.64 10.28 4.19
CA ARG A 117 -45.59 8.86 3.84
C ARG A 117 -46.77 8.14 4.48
N TYR A 118 -47.63 7.56 3.66
CA TYR A 118 -48.83 6.85 4.08
C TYR A 118 -48.91 5.45 3.46
N PHE A 119 -49.75 4.60 4.03
CA PHE A 119 -49.99 3.26 3.50
C PHE A 119 -51.32 3.26 2.75
N ASP A 120 -51.28 2.70 1.54
CA ASP A 120 -52.49 2.38 0.82
C ASP A 120 -52.96 0.98 1.25
N ASP A 121 -54.18 0.89 1.77
CA ASP A 121 -54.81 -0.34 2.25
C ASP A 121 -54.94 -1.39 1.13
N VAL A 122 -54.86 -0.99 -0.13
CA VAL A 122 -55.02 -1.87 -1.30
C VAL A 122 -53.71 -2.54 -1.72
N GLU A 123 -52.57 -1.83 -1.64
CA GLU A 123 -51.30 -2.29 -2.22
C GLU A 123 -50.23 -2.71 -1.20
N VAL A 124 -50.46 -2.49 0.11
CA VAL A 124 -49.51 -2.83 1.21
C VAL A 124 -48.12 -2.17 1.02
N LYS A 125 -48.03 -1.16 0.14
CA LYS A 125 -46.82 -0.36 -0.11
C LYS A 125 -47.02 1.04 0.44
N SER A 126 -45.96 1.61 0.97
CA SER A 126 -45.96 3.01 1.37
C SER A 126 -45.92 3.91 0.13
N LYS A 127 -46.85 4.86 0.05
CA LYS A 127 -46.84 5.97 -0.91
C LYS A 127 -46.24 7.22 -0.24
N GLU A 128 -45.61 8.07 -1.04
CA GLU A 128 -44.95 9.30 -0.56
C GLU A 128 -45.42 10.51 -1.36
N ILE A 129 -45.65 11.62 -0.66
CA ILE A 129 -46.02 12.89 -1.26
C ILE A 129 -45.08 13.97 -0.74
N SER A 130 -44.47 14.71 -1.65
CA SER A 130 -43.71 15.91 -1.33
C SER A 130 -44.65 17.04 -0.95
N VAL A 131 -44.45 17.59 0.24
CA VAL A 131 -45.21 18.70 0.82
C VAL A 131 -44.31 19.95 0.80
N PRO A 132 -44.60 20.97 -0.02
CA PRO A 132 -43.83 22.21 -0.01
C PRO A 132 -43.86 22.89 1.37
N LYS A 133 -42.74 23.51 1.77
CA LYS A 133 -42.59 24.09 3.12
C LYS A 133 -43.50 25.28 3.40
N ASP A 134 -43.89 26.00 2.35
CA ASP A 134 -44.75 27.16 2.37
C ASP A 134 -46.25 26.80 2.41
N TYR A 135 -46.60 25.52 2.33
CA TYR A 135 -47.99 25.06 2.26
C TYR A 135 -48.49 24.66 3.65
N ASP A 136 -49.72 25.05 3.99
CA ASP A 136 -50.40 24.59 5.22
C ASP A 136 -50.82 23.13 5.03
N PHE A 137 -50.08 22.21 5.64
CA PHE A 137 -50.37 20.78 5.58
C PHE A 137 -51.05 20.30 6.87
N LYS A 138 -52.24 19.71 6.74
CA LYS A 138 -53.02 19.22 7.89
C LYS A 138 -53.42 17.76 7.69
N ILE A 139 -53.22 16.98 8.74
CA ILE A 139 -53.65 15.58 8.80
C ILE A 139 -54.93 15.53 9.65
N ASP A 140 -56.06 15.21 9.02
CA ASP A 140 -57.35 15.05 9.68
C ASP A 140 -57.69 13.57 9.83
N THR A 141 -57.35 13.02 11.00
CA THR A 141 -57.62 11.62 11.33
C THR A 141 -59.10 11.33 11.52
N PHE A 142 -59.95 12.34 11.80
CA PHE A 142 -61.39 12.14 11.97
C PHE A 142 -62.09 11.92 10.63
N ASN A 143 -61.72 12.71 9.62
CA ASN A 143 -62.25 12.59 8.26
C ASN A 143 -61.42 11.65 7.36
N ASN A 144 -60.37 11.04 7.91
CA ASN A 144 -59.40 10.21 7.20
C ASN A 144 -58.89 10.86 5.89
N ALA A 145 -58.50 12.13 5.97
CA ALA A 145 -58.05 12.90 4.83
C ALA A 145 -56.89 13.83 5.21
N VAL A 146 -56.03 14.13 4.24
CA VAL A 146 -55.03 15.19 4.39
C VAL A 146 -55.37 16.40 3.53
N TYR A 147 -55.01 17.57 4.04
CA TYR A 147 -55.27 18.86 3.41
C TYR A 147 -53.96 19.57 3.12
N MET A 148 -53.92 20.26 1.98
CA MET A 148 -52.80 21.08 1.57
C MET A 148 -53.33 22.44 1.10
N ASN A 149 -52.92 23.53 1.77
CA ASN A 149 -53.47 24.88 1.58
C ASN A 149 -55.00 24.96 1.72
N GLY A 150 -55.58 24.14 2.59
CA GLY A 150 -57.02 24.10 2.86
C GLY A 150 -57.84 23.26 1.88
N GLU A 151 -57.23 22.70 0.84
CA GLU A 151 -57.88 21.78 -0.10
C GLU A 151 -57.57 20.32 0.24
N ILE A 152 -58.52 19.41 -0.01
CA ILE A 152 -58.30 17.96 0.19
C ILE A 152 -57.32 17.47 -0.86
N LEU A 153 -56.29 16.75 -0.42
CA LEU A 153 -55.31 16.16 -1.31
C LEU A 153 -55.85 14.87 -1.93
N LEU A 154 -55.73 14.75 -3.26
CA LEU A 154 -56.14 13.57 -4.02
C LEU A 154 -54.90 12.85 -4.56
N ASP A 155 -54.96 11.52 -4.64
CA ASP A 155 -53.91 10.69 -5.24
C ASP A 155 -54.03 10.63 -6.78
N GLU A 156 -53.17 9.85 -7.43
CA GLU A 156 -53.15 9.70 -8.90
C GLU A 156 -54.47 9.14 -9.48
N ASN A 157 -55.27 8.46 -8.66
CA ASN A 157 -56.57 7.90 -9.06
C ASN A 157 -57.73 8.88 -8.78
N GLY A 158 -57.46 10.02 -8.15
CA GLY A 158 -58.47 10.99 -7.74
C GLY A 158 -59.13 10.65 -6.40
N ASP A 159 -58.62 9.65 -5.68
CA ASP A 159 -59.10 9.27 -4.35
C ASP A 159 -58.46 10.15 -3.28
N LYS A 160 -59.15 10.32 -2.15
CA LYS A 160 -58.61 11.10 -1.02
C LYS A 160 -57.38 10.43 -0.45
N VAL A 161 -56.31 11.19 -0.29
CA VAL A 161 -55.11 10.70 0.40
C VAL A 161 -55.47 10.48 1.88
N PRO A 162 -55.31 9.24 2.40
CA PRO A 162 -55.75 8.90 3.75
C PRO A 162 -54.85 9.51 4.82
N ALA A 163 -55.40 9.73 6.01
CA ALA A 163 -54.69 10.26 7.18
C ALA A 163 -53.97 9.14 7.98
N THR A 164 -53.52 8.08 7.31
CA THR A 164 -52.87 6.90 7.91
C THR A 164 -51.35 7.02 8.02
N GLY A 165 -50.79 8.05 7.38
CA GLY A 165 -49.36 8.30 7.31
C GLY A 165 -48.81 9.29 8.33
N GLU A 166 -47.49 9.48 8.25
CA GLU A 166 -46.72 10.42 9.04
C GLU A 166 -46.02 11.43 8.14
N LEU A 167 -45.89 12.67 8.62
CA LEU A 167 -45.14 13.73 7.96
C LEU A 167 -43.69 13.72 8.47
N PHE A 168 -42.72 13.66 7.55
CA PHE A 168 -41.30 13.66 7.86
C PHE A 168 -40.62 14.86 7.21
N PRO A 169 -39.66 15.50 7.90
CA PRO A 169 -38.85 16.52 7.26
C PRO A 169 -37.99 15.91 6.15
N ALA A 170 -38.10 16.44 4.93
CA ALA A 170 -37.26 16.06 3.81
C ALA A 170 -36.20 17.12 3.51
N GLY A 171 -34.97 16.67 3.62
CA GLY A 171 -33.81 17.52 3.56
C GLY A 171 -32.55 16.72 3.81
N ASN A 172 -31.44 17.43 3.74
CA ASN A 172 -30.14 16.83 4.01
C ASN A 172 -29.40 17.68 5.03
N ILE A 173 -28.64 16.99 5.88
CA ILE A 173 -27.59 17.56 6.69
C ILE A 173 -26.33 17.55 5.82
N ARG A 174 -25.83 18.75 5.48
CA ARG A 174 -24.55 18.93 4.79
C ARG A 174 -23.45 19.05 5.81
N PHE A 175 -22.45 18.18 5.72
CA PHE A 175 -21.22 18.26 6.50
C PHE A 175 -20.09 18.76 5.63
N TYR A 176 -19.45 19.84 6.05
CA TYR A 176 -18.18 20.34 5.52
C TYR A 176 -17.09 19.84 6.45
N ILE A 177 -16.40 18.77 6.06
CA ILE A 177 -15.36 18.15 6.90
C ILE A 177 -14.01 18.61 6.38
N TYR A 178 -13.16 19.14 7.25
CA TYR A 178 -11.85 19.67 6.92
C TYR A 178 -10.71 18.88 7.56
N VAL A 179 -9.57 18.82 6.88
CA VAL A 179 -8.34 18.20 7.38
C VAL A 179 -7.16 19.15 7.26
N ASP A 180 -6.59 19.54 8.39
CA ASP A 180 -5.35 20.30 8.47
C ASP A 180 -4.15 19.38 8.17
N THR A 181 -3.56 19.58 7.00
CA THR A 181 -2.42 18.81 6.51
C THR A 181 -1.55 19.65 5.58
N LYS A 182 -0.25 19.34 5.58
CA LYS A 182 0.72 19.92 4.63
C LYS A 182 0.65 19.30 3.23
N LEU A 183 -0.11 18.22 3.06
CA LEU A 183 -0.27 17.55 1.79
C LEU A 183 -1.37 18.24 0.96
N THR A 184 -1.17 18.30 -0.34
CA THR A 184 -2.07 18.99 -1.28
C THR A 184 -3.35 18.20 -1.58
N CYS A 185 -3.43 16.94 -1.15
CA CYS A 185 -4.52 16.03 -1.50
C CYS A 185 -4.99 15.21 -0.29
N VAL A 186 -6.28 14.87 -0.31
CA VAL A 186 -6.91 13.99 0.67
C VAL A 186 -7.74 12.94 -0.08
N LYS A 187 -7.40 11.67 0.13
CA LYS A 187 -8.18 10.52 -0.35
C LYS A 187 -9.36 10.28 0.58
N ARG A 188 -10.56 10.15 0.03
CA ARG A 188 -11.79 9.88 0.79
C ARG A 188 -12.30 8.46 0.59
N ILE A 189 -12.74 7.82 1.67
CA ILE A 189 -13.49 6.56 1.66
C ILE A 189 -14.77 6.79 2.44
N ILE A 190 -15.90 6.52 1.82
CA ILE A 190 -17.22 6.75 2.40
C ILE A 190 -17.99 5.44 2.35
N SER A 191 -18.60 5.08 3.47
CA SER A 191 -19.54 3.97 3.55
C SER A 191 -20.79 4.44 4.27
N GLN A 192 -21.96 4.05 3.77
CA GLN A 192 -23.24 4.41 4.34
C GLN A 192 -24.12 3.17 4.34
N ASP A 193 -24.77 2.92 5.47
CA ASP A 193 -25.75 1.84 5.66
C ASP A 193 -27.01 2.42 6.28
N ILE A 194 -28.18 1.96 5.81
CA ILE A 194 -29.48 2.40 6.30
C ILE A 194 -30.25 1.17 6.76
N LYS A 195 -30.55 1.11 8.06
CA LYS A 195 -31.29 0.01 8.70
C LYS A 195 -32.34 0.56 9.63
N ASP A 196 -33.59 0.12 9.50
CA ASP A 196 -34.69 0.54 10.36
C ASP A 196 -34.81 2.07 10.52
N LYS A 197 -34.68 2.79 9.39
CA LYS A 197 -34.64 4.28 9.33
C LYS A 197 -33.46 4.94 10.07
N LYS A 198 -32.50 4.16 10.56
CA LYS A 198 -31.24 4.65 11.13
C LYS A 198 -30.16 4.72 10.06
N VAL A 199 -29.38 5.77 10.12
CA VAL A 199 -28.29 6.05 9.17
C VAL A 199 -26.95 5.82 9.87
N PHE A 200 -26.11 4.98 9.28
CA PHE A 200 -24.76 4.72 9.75
C PHE A 200 -23.77 5.10 8.65
N ALA A 201 -23.25 6.32 8.73
CA ALA A 201 -22.26 6.83 7.79
C ALA A 201 -20.87 6.79 8.43
N THR A 202 -19.87 6.32 7.68
CA THR A 202 -18.47 6.35 8.07
C THR A 202 -17.64 7.01 6.99
N VAL A 203 -16.82 7.97 7.38
CA VAL A 203 -15.91 8.72 6.50
C VAL A 203 -14.47 8.51 6.96
N GLU A 204 -13.61 8.12 6.03
CA GLU A 204 -12.16 8.17 6.20
C GLU A 204 -11.58 9.22 5.27
N LEU A 205 -10.84 10.17 5.86
CA LEU A 205 -10.05 11.14 5.12
C LEU A 205 -8.59 10.81 5.32
N ARG A 206 -7.82 10.65 4.24
CA ARG A 206 -6.43 10.18 4.27
C ARG A 206 -5.55 11.14 3.47
N PRO A 207 -4.84 12.08 4.13
CA PRO A 207 -3.89 12.96 3.47
C PRO A 207 -2.85 12.18 2.67
N CYS A 208 -2.68 12.51 1.39
CA CYS A 208 -1.86 11.75 0.46
C CYS A 208 -1.12 12.64 -0.54
N LEU A 209 -0.12 12.07 -1.23
CA LEU A 209 0.46 12.71 -2.40
C LEU A 209 -0.46 12.49 -3.62
N PRO A 210 -0.55 13.46 -4.55
CA PRO A 210 -1.31 13.30 -5.78
C PRO A 210 -0.68 12.22 -6.64
N PHE A 211 -1.32 11.05 -6.72
CA PHE A 211 -0.96 10.00 -7.66
C PHE A 211 -2.11 9.75 -8.62
N ARG A 212 -1.81 9.71 -9.92
CA ARG A 212 -2.74 9.87 -11.05
C ARG A 212 -3.92 8.87 -11.11
N GLN A 213 -3.95 7.86 -10.24
CA GLN A 213 -4.95 6.79 -10.25
C GLN A 213 -6.19 7.06 -9.37
N ASP A 214 -6.16 8.05 -8.47
CA ASP A 214 -7.24 8.28 -7.50
C ASP A 214 -8.10 9.53 -7.79
N VAL A 215 -8.02 10.13 -8.99
CA VAL A 215 -8.61 11.45 -9.32
C VAL A 215 -10.11 11.58 -8.97
N SER A 216 -10.90 10.50 -9.06
CA SER A 216 -12.34 10.51 -8.72
C SER A 216 -12.64 10.60 -7.22
N ASN A 217 -11.67 10.25 -6.36
CA ASN A 217 -11.79 10.21 -4.90
C ASN A 217 -10.91 11.24 -4.19
N LEU A 218 -10.30 12.16 -4.94
CA LEU A 218 -9.57 13.29 -4.37
C LEU A 218 -10.53 14.45 -4.12
N SER A 219 -10.42 15.06 -2.94
CA SER A 219 -11.01 16.36 -2.68
C SER A 219 -10.03 17.46 -3.06
N GLU A 220 -10.49 18.46 -3.80
CA GLU A 220 -9.71 19.68 -4.01
C GLU A 220 -9.71 20.48 -2.70
N GLU A 221 -8.51 20.65 -2.14
CA GLU A 221 -8.14 21.48 -0.98
C GLU A 221 -9.00 21.35 0.29
N HIS A 222 -8.47 20.55 1.20
CA HIS A 222 -8.67 20.59 2.66
C HIS A 222 -10.07 20.33 3.20
N GLY A 223 -11.10 20.07 2.37
CA GLY A 223 -12.38 19.62 2.87
C GLY A 223 -13.27 18.86 1.88
N PHE A 224 -14.33 18.22 2.39
CA PHE A 224 -15.31 17.45 1.62
C PHE A 224 -16.74 17.73 2.09
N VAL A 225 -17.70 17.67 1.17
CA VAL A 225 -19.13 17.82 1.46
C VAL A 225 -19.83 16.47 1.46
N LEU A 226 -20.33 16.05 2.61
CA LEU A 226 -21.19 14.87 2.76
C LEU A 226 -22.64 15.31 2.96
N MET A 227 -23.60 14.59 2.38
CA MET A 227 -25.03 14.81 2.59
C MET A 227 -25.63 13.58 3.26
N GLU A 228 -26.18 13.77 4.45
CA GLU A 228 -26.92 12.74 5.19
C GLU A 228 -28.40 13.10 5.24
N PRO A 229 -29.32 12.12 5.17
CA PRO A 229 -30.74 12.41 5.18
C PRO A 229 -31.19 12.96 6.54
N LEU A 230 -32.10 13.93 6.50
CA LEU A 230 -32.62 14.60 7.70
C LEU A 230 -33.60 13.74 8.52
N PHE A 231 -34.18 12.69 7.92
CA PHE A 231 -35.11 11.76 8.57
C PHE A 231 -34.44 10.68 9.43
N ALA A 232 -33.17 10.88 9.80
CA ALA A 232 -32.37 9.91 10.55
C ALA A 232 -33.01 9.62 11.93
N ALA A 233 -33.32 8.36 12.24
CA ALA A 233 -33.92 7.95 13.52
C ALA A 233 -32.91 7.94 14.68
N GLU A 234 -33.39 7.85 15.93
CA GLU A 234 -32.53 7.80 17.13
C GLU A 234 -31.47 6.69 17.03
N GLY A 235 -30.22 7.05 17.33
CA GLY A 235 -29.05 6.18 17.17
C GLY A 235 -28.40 6.25 15.78
N SER A 236 -28.85 7.13 14.89
CA SER A 236 -28.16 7.42 13.64
C SER A 236 -26.87 8.20 13.88
N THR A 237 -25.79 7.81 13.20
CA THR A 237 -24.46 8.36 13.45
C THR A 237 -23.69 8.62 12.15
N LEU A 238 -22.94 9.72 12.14
CA LEU A 238 -21.83 9.95 11.23
C LEU A 238 -20.51 9.79 12.01
N THR A 239 -19.67 8.85 11.58
CA THR A 239 -18.36 8.59 12.18
C THR A 239 -17.25 9.06 11.25
N ILE A 240 -16.47 10.04 11.68
CA ILE A 240 -15.24 10.46 11.00
C ILE A 240 -14.06 9.73 11.64
N ARG A 241 -13.49 8.79 10.89
CA ARG A 241 -12.40 7.93 11.38
C ARG A 241 -11.11 8.70 11.52
N CYS A 242 -10.49 8.60 12.68
CA CYS A 242 -9.22 9.25 12.99
C CYS A 242 -8.22 8.23 13.52
N ARG A 243 -6.92 8.55 13.46
CA ARG A 243 -5.86 7.65 13.90
C ARG A 243 -5.88 7.37 15.41
N ASP A 244 -6.29 8.36 16.19
CA ASP A 244 -6.24 8.38 17.65
C ASP A 244 -7.63 8.27 18.29
N LYS A 245 -8.59 9.09 17.85
CA LYS A 245 -9.97 9.08 18.38
C LYS A 245 -10.97 9.50 17.31
N ASP A 246 -11.90 8.62 16.98
CA ASP A 246 -12.97 8.95 16.04
C ASP A 246 -13.86 10.08 16.55
N ILE A 247 -14.33 10.89 15.60
CA ILE A 247 -15.34 11.92 15.84
C ILE A 247 -16.69 11.31 15.47
N ILE A 248 -17.58 11.17 16.45
CA ILE A 248 -18.91 10.57 16.27
C ILE A 248 -19.95 11.68 16.44
N ILE A 249 -20.77 11.85 15.41
CA ILE A 249 -21.81 12.87 15.33
C ILE A 249 -23.16 12.16 15.39
N ASP A 250 -24.00 12.55 16.34
CA ASP A 250 -25.39 12.07 16.46
C ASP A 250 -26.27 12.84 15.46
N LEU A 251 -26.67 12.15 14.39
CA LEU A 251 -27.46 12.74 13.31
C LEU A 251 -28.89 13.05 13.76
N TYR A 252 -29.45 12.22 14.64
CA TYR A 252 -30.80 12.43 15.16
C TYR A 252 -30.84 13.68 16.03
N LYS A 253 -29.92 13.79 16.99
CA LYS A 253 -29.83 14.96 17.87
C LYS A 253 -29.60 16.24 17.07
N LEU A 254 -28.68 16.23 16.11
CA LEU A 254 -28.41 17.37 15.24
C LEU A 254 -29.65 17.80 14.43
N ALA A 255 -30.44 16.84 13.95
CA ALA A 255 -31.69 17.09 13.25
C ALA A 255 -32.79 17.66 14.18
N GLN A 256 -32.81 17.33 15.48
CA GLN A 256 -33.80 17.87 16.43
C GLN A 256 -33.44 19.28 16.93
N GLU A 257 -32.16 19.58 17.14
CA GLU A 257 -31.71 20.89 17.65
C GLU A 257 -31.99 22.07 16.68
N ASN A 258 -32.30 21.75 15.42
CA ASN A 258 -32.49 22.73 14.34
C ASN A 258 -33.91 22.70 13.74
N LYS A 259 -34.87 22.04 14.39
CA LYS A 259 -36.31 22.13 14.10
C LYS A 259 -36.92 23.34 14.79
#